data_AF-A0A953YLH1-F1
#
_entry.id   AF-A0A953YLH1-F1
#
_cell.length_a   1.000
_cell.length_b   1.000
_cell.length_c   1.000
_cell.angle_alpha   90.00
_cell.angle_beta   90.00
_cell.angle_gamma   90.00
#
_symmetry.space_group_name_H-M   'P 1'
#
loop_
_entity.id
_entity.type
_entity.pdbx_description
1 polymer ?
#
loop_
_entity_poly.entity_id
_entity_poly.type
_entity_poly.pdbx_seq_one_letter_code
_entity_poly.pdbx_strand_id
1 'polypeptide(L)'
;MWKLVKLASLSAPFLKETWSVFSDELIIGIFWEESTFRNRPQYSKTCDQVGPAFGFGQVEPAGFGPYKALTKNKPPFSDLRQVITRDDWGAALSMRMLHYLYTENPGKREKMHALKSYGTAFGDPVRIGKINGWLKCEEILKAAKRTHKNADGYWLPPAGEIERALLAAKPNSDALIPEVIAGIP
;
A
#
# COMPACT_ATOMS: atom_id res chain seq x y z
N MET A 1 2.58 1.84 11.53
CA MET A 1 3.09 1.34 10.23
C MET A 1 3.24 -0.19 10.20
N TRP A 2 4.27 -0.79 10.80
CA TRP A 2 4.50 -2.25 10.74
C TRP A 2 3.37 -3.11 11.30
N LYS A 3 2.65 -2.62 12.31
CA LYS A 3 1.43 -3.27 12.83
C LYS A 3 0.34 -3.40 11.76
N LEU A 4 0.17 -2.40 10.88
CA LEU A 4 -0.81 -2.43 9.78
C LEU A 4 -0.44 -3.49 8.74
N VAL A 5 0.85 -3.59 8.40
CA VAL A 5 1.34 -4.61 7.45
C VAL A 5 1.18 -6.02 8.04
N LYS A 6 1.47 -6.18 9.33
CA LYS A 6 1.22 -7.44 10.05
C LYS A 6 -0.26 -7.82 10.09
N LEU A 7 -1.17 -6.84 10.22
CA LEU A 7 -2.61 -7.09 10.12
C LEU A 7 -3.01 -7.55 8.71
N ALA A 8 -2.44 -6.95 7.67
CA ALA A 8 -2.65 -7.38 6.29
C ALA A 8 -2.15 -8.82 6.04
N SER A 9 -0.97 -9.19 6.56
CA SER A 9 -0.42 -10.54 6.36
C SER A 9 -1.18 -11.61 7.14
N LEU A 10 -1.67 -11.30 8.34
CA LEU A 10 -2.48 -12.21 9.15
C LEU A 10 -3.89 -12.41 8.59
N SER A 11 -4.48 -11.39 7.95
CA SER A 11 -5.84 -11.44 7.38
C SER A 11 -5.91 -12.12 5.99
N ALA A 12 -4.76 -12.46 5.40
CA ALA A 12 -4.69 -13.12 4.09
C ALA A 12 -3.54 -14.16 4.02
N PRO A 13 -3.57 -15.22 4.85
CA PRO A 13 -2.48 -16.20 4.95
C PRO A 13 -2.28 -17.04 3.68
N PHE A 14 -3.25 -17.07 2.77
CA PHE A 14 -3.15 -17.75 1.47
C PHE A 14 -2.31 -16.96 0.44
N LEU A 15 -1.92 -15.71 0.76
CA LEU A 15 -1.12 -14.86 -0.12
C LEU A 15 0.40 -15.06 0.05
N LYS A 16 0.89 -16.19 0.57
CA LYS A 16 2.32 -16.41 0.86
C LYS A 16 3.25 -16.12 -0.33
N GLU A 17 2.86 -16.51 -1.54
CA GLU A 17 3.59 -16.19 -2.79
C GLU A 17 3.60 -14.69 -3.10
N THR A 18 2.58 -13.95 -2.66
CA THR A 18 2.50 -12.49 -2.87
C THR A 18 3.45 -11.76 -1.94
N TRP A 19 3.53 -12.21 -0.69
CA TRP A 19 4.42 -11.62 0.32
C TRP A 19 5.91 -11.79 -0.01
N SER A 20 6.28 -12.77 -0.83
CA SER A 20 7.66 -12.88 -1.34
C SER A 20 7.96 -11.91 -2.48
N VAL A 21 6.93 -11.42 -3.19
CA VAL A 21 7.06 -10.48 -4.33
C VAL A 21 6.91 -9.03 -3.87
N PHE A 22 5.87 -8.76 -3.08
CA PHE A 22 5.55 -7.45 -2.52
C PHE A 22 5.89 -7.47 -1.03
N SER A 23 7.06 -6.94 -0.72
CA SER A 23 7.57 -6.91 0.64
C SER A 23 6.77 -5.97 1.53
N ASP A 24 6.83 -6.19 2.85
CA ASP A 24 6.25 -5.29 3.83
C ASP A 24 6.73 -3.83 3.63
N GLU A 25 8.01 -3.66 3.30
CA GLU A 25 8.64 -2.36 3.06
C GLU A 25 8.04 -1.63 1.84
N LEU A 26 7.63 -2.37 0.82
CA LEU A 26 6.97 -1.79 -0.35
C LEU A 26 5.56 -1.32 -0.02
N ILE A 27 4.82 -2.11 0.74
CA ILE A 27 3.45 -1.77 1.18
C ILE A 27 3.45 -0.52 2.05
N ILE A 28 4.49 -0.36 2.85
CA ILE A 28 4.74 0.88 3.59
C ILE A 28 4.85 2.08 2.66
N GLY A 29 5.66 1.98 1.60
CA GLY A 29 5.81 3.05 0.61
C GLY A 29 4.50 3.40 -0.08
N ILE A 30 3.71 2.38 -0.46
CA ILE A 30 2.40 2.55 -1.08
C ILE A 30 1.43 3.26 -0.11
N PHE A 31 1.29 2.78 1.13
CA PHE A 31 0.34 3.36 2.08
C PHE A 31 0.70 4.79 2.49
N TRP A 32 2.00 5.08 2.58
CA TRP A 32 2.48 6.42 2.83
C TRP A 32 2.08 7.38 1.71
N GLU A 33 2.41 7.00 0.48
CA GLU A 33 2.17 7.87 -0.68
C GLU A 33 0.70 8.00 -1.03
N GLU A 34 -0.09 6.92 -0.91
CA GLU A 34 -1.50 6.95 -1.31
C GLU A 34 -2.40 7.62 -0.26
N SER A 35 -2.18 7.34 1.03
CA SER A 35 -3.10 7.78 2.09
C SER A 35 -2.44 8.33 3.34
N THR A 36 -1.12 8.36 3.40
CA THR A 36 -0.39 8.76 4.60
C THR A 36 -0.78 7.88 5.80
N PHE A 37 -0.89 6.57 5.55
CA PHE A 37 -1.35 5.57 6.52
C PHE A 37 -2.73 5.88 7.12
N ARG A 38 -3.67 6.42 6.34
CA ARG A 38 -5.06 6.62 6.77
C ARG A 38 -6.00 5.71 6.00
N ASN A 39 -6.81 4.94 6.71
CA ASN A 39 -7.87 4.15 6.10
C ASN A 39 -9.07 5.05 5.80
N ARG A 40 -9.10 5.64 4.60
CA ARG A 40 -10.07 6.70 4.26
C ARG A 40 -10.55 6.60 2.81
N PRO A 41 -11.70 7.22 2.47
CA PRO A 41 -11.99 7.54 1.09
C PRO A 41 -10.96 8.53 0.53
N GLN A 42 -10.79 8.50 -0.78
CA GLN A 42 -10.10 9.55 -1.51
C GLN A 42 -10.90 10.84 -1.41
N TYR A 43 -10.21 11.96 -1.23
CA TYR A 43 -10.81 13.28 -1.28
C TYR A 43 -10.29 14.04 -2.51
N SER A 44 -11.11 14.92 -3.05
CA SER A 44 -10.65 15.96 -3.98
C SER A 44 -9.58 16.84 -3.30
N LYS A 45 -8.80 17.58 -4.08
CA LYS A 45 -7.80 18.54 -3.55
C LYS A 45 -8.42 19.58 -2.61
N THR A 46 -9.70 19.89 -2.82
CA THR A 46 -10.50 20.84 -2.05
C THR A 46 -11.25 20.18 -0.89
N CYS A 47 -11.13 18.86 -0.72
CA CYS A 47 -11.78 18.06 0.32
C CYS A 47 -13.32 18.15 0.34
N ASP A 48 -13.94 18.63 -0.73
CA ASP A 48 -15.39 18.83 -0.87
C ASP A 48 -16.07 17.65 -1.56
N GLN A 49 -15.31 16.78 -2.21
CA GLN A 49 -15.84 15.62 -2.94
C GLN A 49 -15.07 14.36 -2.57
N VAL A 50 -15.81 13.25 -2.45
CA VAL A 50 -15.25 11.91 -2.28
C VAL A 50 -14.92 11.35 -3.66
N GLY A 51 -13.64 11.07 -3.88
CA GLY A 51 -13.14 10.39 -5.07
C GLY A 51 -13.50 8.90 -5.07
N PRO A 52 -13.22 8.20 -6.18
CA PRO A 52 -13.61 6.80 -6.34
C PRO A 52 -12.80 5.84 -5.46
N ALA A 53 -11.61 6.22 -4.99
CA ALA A 53 -10.67 5.30 -4.35
C ALA A 53 -10.87 5.17 -2.83
N PHE A 54 -10.56 4.01 -2.25
CA PHE A 54 -10.74 3.73 -0.82
C PHE A 54 -9.58 2.96 -0.18
N GLY A 55 -9.39 3.19 1.12
CA GLY A 55 -8.47 2.43 1.96
C GLY A 55 -7.03 2.94 1.93
N PHE A 56 -6.12 2.22 2.59
CA PHE A 56 -4.74 2.70 2.75
C PHE A 56 -3.98 2.86 1.42
N GLY A 57 -4.17 1.95 0.47
CA GLY A 57 -3.57 2.05 -0.86
C GLY A 57 -4.49 2.65 -1.93
N GLN A 58 -5.57 3.33 -1.52
CA GLN A 58 -6.48 4.05 -2.43
C GLN A 58 -6.89 3.21 -3.65
N VAL A 59 -7.54 2.07 -3.41
CA VAL A 59 -7.97 1.17 -4.50
C VAL A 59 -9.26 1.68 -5.13
N GLU A 60 -9.27 1.78 -6.46
CA GLU A 60 -10.43 2.25 -7.24
C GLU A 60 -11.43 1.14 -7.61
N PRO A 61 -12.72 1.46 -7.85
CA PRO A 61 -13.75 0.49 -8.19
C PRO A 61 -13.52 -0.21 -9.52
N ALA A 62 -12.89 0.48 -10.48
CA ALA A 62 -12.54 -0.09 -11.78
C ALA A 62 -11.55 -1.26 -11.66
N GLY A 63 -10.60 -1.20 -10.71
CA GLY A 63 -9.74 -2.33 -10.37
C GLY A 63 -10.44 -3.39 -9.51
N PHE A 64 -11.42 -2.98 -8.70
CA PHE A 64 -12.15 -3.88 -7.80
C PHE A 64 -13.16 -4.78 -8.50
N GLY A 65 -13.75 -4.34 -9.62
CA GLY A 65 -14.72 -5.15 -10.40
C GLY A 65 -14.16 -6.49 -10.87
N PRO A 66 -13.03 -6.50 -11.61
CA PRO A 66 -12.34 -7.73 -12.02
C PRO A 66 -11.92 -8.62 -10.84
N TYR A 67 -11.41 -8.02 -9.76
CA TYR A 67 -11.10 -8.73 -8.51
C TYR A 67 -12.32 -9.46 -7.92
N LYS A 68 -13.47 -8.78 -7.84
CA LYS A 68 -14.72 -9.36 -7.33
C LYS A 68 -15.25 -10.48 -8.23
N ALA A 69 -15.08 -10.36 -9.56
CA ALA A 69 -15.55 -11.35 -10.52
C ALA A 69 -14.73 -12.65 -10.49
N LEU A 70 -13.42 -12.55 -10.30
CA LEU A 70 -12.51 -13.70 -10.37
C LEU A 70 -12.36 -14.45 -9.06
N THR A 71 -12.59 -13.79 -7.92
CA THR A 71 -12.42 -14.45 -6.62
C THR A 71 -13.57 -15.40 -6.26
N LYS A 72 -14.75 -15.34 -6.92
CA LYS A 72 -15.98 -16.18 -6.78
C LYS A 72 -16.42 -16.57 -5.34
N ASN A 73 -15.71 -16.10 -4.32
CA ASN A 73 -15.82 -16.43 -2.91
C ASN A 73 -15.09 -15.33 -2.12
N LYS A 74 -15.89 -14.40 -1.57
CA LYS A 74 -15.59 -13.67 -0.34
C LYS A 74 -14.39 -12.70 -0.37
N PRO A 75 -14.43 -11.56 -1.11
CA PRO A 75 -13.93 -10.35 -0.46
C PRO A 75 -14.65 -10.24 0.90
N PRO A 76 -13.96 -9.93 2.02
CA PRO A 76 -14.61 -9.88 3.33
C PRO A 76 -15.69 -8.78 3.42
N PHE A 77 -15.82 -7.97 2.38
CA PHE A 77 -16.75 -6.86 2.24
C PHE A 77 -17.42 -6.89 0.86
N SER A 78 -18.68 -6.48 0.80
CA SER A 78 -19.48 -6.45 -0.44
C SER A 78 -19.32 -5.15 -1.24
N ASP A 79 -18.87 -4.09 -0.56
CA ASP A 79 -18.64 -2.72 -1.04
C ASP A 79 -17.27 -2.23 -0.54
N LEU A 80 -16.52 -1.53 -1.40
CA LEU A 80 -15.26 -0.86 -1.04
C LEU A 80 -15.42 0.11 0.13
N ARG A 81 -16.58 0.75 0.29
CA ARG A 81 -16.81 1.65 1.44
C ARG A 81 -16.70 0.97 2.78
N GLN A 82 -16.93 -0.34 2.86
CA GLN A 82 -16.83 -1.07 4.14
C GLN A 82 -15.37 -1.19 4.61
N VAL A 83 -14.38 -1.08 3.72
CA VAL A 83 -12.97 -1.26 4.11
C VAL A 83 -12.46 -0.15 5.01
N ILE A 84 -13.05 1.05 4.94
CA ILE A 84 -12.65 2.18 5.78
C ILE A 84 -13.11 2.02 7.23
N THR A 85 -14.05 1.10 7.48
CA THR A 85 -14.57 0.84 8.84
C THR A 85 -13.61 0.01 9.68
N ARG A 86 -12.63 -0.66 9.06
CA ARG A 86 -11.65 -1.49 9.74
C ARG A 86 -10.28 -1.50 9.06
N ASP A 87 -9.24 -1.20 9.82
CA ASP A 87 -7.87 -1.11 9.29
C ASP A 87 -7.33 -2.43 8.73
N ASP A 88 -7.71 -3.57 9.33
CA ASP A 88 -7.32 -4.87 8.80
C ASP A 88 -7.88 -5.11 7.40
N TRP A 89 -9.12 -4.67 7.13
CA TRP A 89 -9.76 -4.80 5.82
C TRP A 89 -9.17 -3.84 4.79
N GLY A 90 -8.95 -2.57 5.19
CA GLY A 90 -8.31 -1.57 4.34
C GLY A 90 -6.92 -2.02 3.90
N ALA A 91 -6.12 -2.59 4.81
CA ALA A 91 -4.78 -3.04 4.50
C ALA A 91 -4.78 -4.33 3.66
N ALA A 92 -5.69 -5.27 3.97
CA ALA A 92 -5.86 -6.49 3.19
C ALA A 92 -6.29 -6.23 1.74
N LEU A 93 -7.12 -5.20 1.51
CA LEU A 93 -7.60 -4.85 0.17
C LEU A 93 -6.44 -4.54 -0.78
N SER A 94 -5.49 -3.69 -0.39
CA SER A 94 -4.34 -3.35 -1.22
C SER A 94 -3.49 -4.57 -1.57
N MET A 95 -3.24 -5.45 -0.60
CA MET A 95 -2.50 -6.69 -0.83
C MET A 95 -3.21 -7.65 -1.78
N ARG A 96 -4.52 -7.80 -1.60
CA ARG A 96 -5.35 -8.65 -2.47
C ARG A 96 -5.39 -8.11 -3.90
N MET A 97 -5.43 -6.79 -4.05
CA MET A 97 -5.38 -6.15 -5.36
C MET A 97 -4.01 -6.35 -6.03
N LEU A 98 -2.90 -6.14 -5.32
CA LEU A 98 -1.55 -6.42 -5.86
C LEU A 98 -1.37 -7.89 -6.24
N HIS A 99 -1.87 -8.83 -5.41
CA HIS A 99 -1.88 -10.25 -5.75
C HIS A 99 -2.66 -10.52 -7.03
N TYR A 100 -3.86 -9.95 -7.13
CA TYR A 100 -4.71 -10.10 -8.29
C TYR A 100 -4.00 -9.63 -9.56
N LEU A 101 -3.48 -8.41 -9.56
CA LEU A 101 -2.74 -7.85 -10.71
C LEU A 101 -1.47 -8.63 -11.05
N TYR A 102 -0.84 -9.25 -10.06
CA TYR A 102 0.31 -10.13 -10.26
C TYR A 102 -0.08 -11.47 -10.89
N THR A 103 -1.23 -12.01 -10.55
CA THR A 103 -1.65 -13.37 -10.94
C THR A 103 -2.61 -13.43 -12.13
N GLU A 104 -3.30 -12.34 -12.46
CA GLU A 104 -4.29 -12.27 -13.54
C GLU A 104 -3.69 -12.56 -14.92
N ASN A 105 -2.38 -12.35 -15.09
CA ASN A 105 -1.67 -12.62 -16.33
C ASN A 105 -0.44 -13.52 -16.09
N PRO A 106 -0.60 -14.85 -16.11
CA PRO A 106 0.48 -15.79 -15.78
C PRO A 106 1.76 -15.59 -16.61
N GLY A 107 1.64 -15.16 -17.87
CA GLY A 107 2.78 -14.86 -18.75
C GLY A 107 3.50 -13.55 -18.43
N LYS A 108 2.98 -12.75 -17.48
CA LYS A 108 3.51 -11.45 -17.03
C LYS A 108 3.57 -11.36 -15.51
N ARG A 109 3.84 -12.46 -14.81
CA ARG A 109 4.06 -12.52 -13.35
C ARG A 109 5.32 -11.76 -12.96
N GLU A 110 5.25 -10.45 -13.10
CA GLU A 110 6.33 -9.52 -12.82
C GLU A 110 5.82 -8.47 -11.85
N LYS A 111 6.57 -8.26 -10.77
CA LYS A 111 6.29 -7.21 -9.79
C LYS A 111 6.02 -5.86 -10.44
N MET A 112 6.86 -5.49 -11.42
CA MET A 112 6.75 -4.21 -12.11
C MET A 112 5.47 -4.09 -12.93
N HIS A 113 5.01 -5.18 -13.55
CA HIS A 113 3.74 -5.18 -14.27
C HIS A 113 2.58 -4.89 -13.32
N ALA A 114 2.51 -5.62 -12.20
CA ALA A 114 1.49 -5.43 -11.19
C ALA A 114 1.51 -4.01 -10.59
N LEU A 115 2.69 -3.46 -10.28
CA LEU A 115 2.81 -2.09 -9.76
C LEU A 115 2.38 -1.04 -10.78
N LYS A 116 2.68 -1.24 -12.07
CA LYS A 116 2.17 -0.37 -13.14
C LYS A 116 0.65 -0.44 -13.23
N SER A 117 0.06 -1.63 -13.19
CA SER A 117 -1.39 -1.78 -13.20
C SER A 117 -2.05 -1.23 -11.93
N TYR A 118 -1.36 -1.27 -10.79
CA TYR A 118 -1.86 -0.76 -9.51
C TYR A 118 -1.85 0.76 -9.46
N GLY A 119 -0.71 1.37 -9.81
CA GLY A 119 -0.51 2.81 -9.72
C GLY A 119 -1.07 3.59 -10.92
N THR A 120 -1.47 2.94 -12.02
CA THR A 120 -1.86 3.62 -13.27
C THR A 120 -3.15 3.09 -13.89
N ALA A 121 -3.90 3.98 -14.54
CA ALA A 121 -4.49 3.64 -15.83
C ALA A 121 -3.33 3.63 -16.84
N PHE A 122 -2.95 2.44 -17.31
CA PHE A 122 -1.78 2.13 -18.17
C PHE A 122 -1.10 3.32 -18.89
N GLY A 123 0.05 3.79 -18.40
CA GLY A 123 1.04 4.53 -19.22
C GLY A 123 1.38 5.99 -18.87
N ASP A 124 0.88 6.55 -17.76
CA ASP A 124 1.17 7.95 -17.36
C ASP A 124 2.60 8.12 -16.74
N PRO A 125 3.47 8.98 -17.33
CA PRO A 125 4.83 9.25 -16.81
C PRO A 125 4.89 9.79 -15.38
N VAL A 126 3.90 10.60 -14.96
CA VAL A 126 3.83 11.13 -13.58
C VAL A 126 3.71 9.99 -12.58
N ARG A 127 2.98 8.94 -12.96
CA ARG A 127 2.71 7.77 -12.12
C ARG A 127 3.86 6.77 -12.11
N ILE A 128 4.71 6.73 -13.14
CA ILE A 128 5.99 6.00 -13.08
C ILE A 128 6.89 6.57 -11.97
N GLY A 129 6.87 7.88 -11.76
CA GLY A 129 7.58 8.54 -10.66
C GLY A 129 7.14 8.03 -9.28
N LYS A 130 5.85 7.76 -9.07
CA LYS A 130 5.32 7.18 -7.83
C LYS A 130 5.88 5.78 -7.57
N ILE A 131 5.82 4.91 -8.58
CA ILE A 131 6.31 3.52 -8.49
C ILE A 131 7.80 3.50 -8.14
N ASN A 132 8.61 4.37 -8.77
CA ASN A 132 10.03 4.49 -8.45
C ASN A 132 10.23 4.96 -6.99
N GLY A 133 9.38 5.85 -6.49
CA GLY A 133 9.39 6.26 -5.10
C GLY A 133 9.09 5.10 -4.14
N TRP A 134 8.07 4.30 -4.42
CA TRP A 134 7.74 3.11 -3.62
C TRP A 134 8.89 2.10 -3.58
N LEU A 135 9.51 1.84 -4.74
CA LEU A 135 10.65 0.92 -4.83
C LEU A 135 11.89 1.45 -4.11
N LYS A 136 12.12 2.77 -4.15
CA LYS A 136 13.22 3.37 -3.41
C LYS A 136 12.99 3.34 -1.90
N CYS A 137 11.76 3.56 -1.45
CA CYS A 137 11.34 3.35 -0.07
C CYS A 137 11.60 1.90 0.37
N GLU A 138 11.19 0.92 -0.45
CA GLU A 138 11.45 -0.50 -0.20
C GLU A 138 12.96 -0.79 -0.03
N GLU A 139 13.79 -0.29 -0.94
CA GLU A 139 15.25 -0.47 -0.91
C GLU A 139 15.85 0.05 0.40
N ILE A 140 15.50 1.28 0.79
CA ILE A 140 16.00 1.93 2.01
C ILE A 140 15.61 1.13 3.25
N LEU A 141 14.32 0.79 3.39
CA LEU A 141 13.83 0.08 4.57
C LEU A 141 14.41 -1.34 4.66
N LYS A 142 14.56 -2.05 3.53
CA LYS A 142 15.19 -3.38 3.52
C LYS A 142 16.65 -3.34 3.93
N ALA A 143 17.39 -2.33 3.50
CA ALA A 143 18.78 -2.14 3.92
C ALA A 143 18.88 -1.83 5.42
N ALA A 144 18.00 -0.96 5.93
CA ALA A 144 18.01 -0.52 7.32
C ALA A 144 17.46 -1.56 8.31
N LYS A 145 16.54 -2.43 7.90
CA LYS A 145 15.96 -3.48 8.77
C LYS A 145 17.00 -4.49 9.27
N ARG A 146 18.18 -4.55 8.67
CA ARG A 146 19.25 -5.48 9.06
C ARG A 146 20.20 -4.95 10.13
N THR A 147 20.04 -3.70 10.57
CA THR A 147 21.05 -3.03 11.40
C THR A 147 20.62 -2.76 12.83
N HIS A 148 19.32 -2.86 13.15
CA HIS A 148 18.82 -2.49 14.48
C HIS A 148 17.65 -3.37 14.96
N LYS A 149 17.75 -3.90 16.19
CA LYS A 149 16.65 -4.53 16.92
C LYS A 149 16.11 -3.53 17.94
N ASN A 150 14.79 -3.34 17.98
CA ASN A 150 14.14 -2.58 19.04
C ASN A 150 14.11 -3.36 20.37
N ALA A 151 13.65 -2.71 21.44
CA ALA A 151 13.54 -3.30 22.78
C ALA A 151 12.69 -4.58 22.83
N ASP A 152 11.72 -4.72 21.91
CA ASP A 152 10.84 -5.88 21.80
C ASP A 152 11.43 -7.00 20.90
N GLY A 153 12.69 -6.86 20.47
CA GLY A 153 13.39 -7.86 19.65
C GLY A 153 13.04 -7.84 18.16
N TYR A 154 12.24 -6.88 17.70
CA TYR A 154 11.91 -6.69 16.29
C TYR A 154 13.00 -5.92 15.57
N TRP A 155 13.40 -6.44 14.41
CA TRP A 155 14.25 -5.73 13.48
C TRP A 155 13.49 -4.57 12.85
N LEU A 156 13.84 -3.34 13.23
CA LEU A 156 13.21 -2.10 12.76
C LEU A 156 14.28 -1.13 12.27
N PRO A 157 14.07 -0.48 11.10
CA PRO A 157 14.91 0.63 10.67
C PRO A 157 14.98 1.75 11.73
N PRO A 158 16.13 2.42 11.91
CA PRO A 158 16.23 3.65 12.70
C PRO A 158 15.28 4.75 12.19
N ALA A 159 14.84 5.66 13.07
CA ALA A 159 13.88 6.72 12.72
C ALA A 159 14.29 7.56 11.49
N GLY A 160 15.57 7.96 11.40
CA GLY A 160 16.07 8.71 10.23
C GLY A 160 16.03 7.92 8.91
N GLU A 161 16.15 6.60 8.97
CA GLU A 161 16.02 5.72 7.80
C GLU A 161 14.55 5.57 7.39
N ILE A 162 13.63 5.54 8.36
CA ILE A 162 12.20 5.59 8.10
C ILE A 162 11.84 6.90 7.39
N GLU A 163 12.27 8.04 7.94
CA GLU A 163 12.02 9.35 7.33
C GLU A 163 12.56 9.42 5.90
N ARG A 164 13.81 9.00 5.68
CA ARG A 164 14.42 8.97 4.34
C ARG A 164 13.64 8.10 3.36
N ALA A 165 13.13 6.95 3.81
CA ALA A 165 12.32 6.06 2.99
C ALA A 165 10.98 6.69 2.61
N LEU A 166 10.27 7.29 3.59
CA LEU A 166 8.99 7.95 3.37
C LEU A 166 9.14 9.17 2.45
N LEU A 167 10.22 9.95 2.58
CA LEU A 167 10.54 11.04 1.65
C LEU A 167 10.78 10.54 0.22
N ALA A 168 11.42 9.38 0.05
CA ALA A 168 11.63 8.78 -1.26
C ALA A 168 10.31 8.35 -1.93
N ALA A 169 9.36 7.81 -1.16
CA ALA A 169 8.02 7.48 -1.64
C ALA A 169 7.19 8.73 -2.01
N LYS A 170 7.59 9.93 -1.55
CA LYS A 170 6.90 11.23 -1.70
C LYS A 170 5.48 11.19 -1.11
N PRO A 171 5.18 11.88 -0.01
CA PRO A 171 3.80 11.93 0.48
C PRO A 171 2.85 12.49 -0.58
N ASN A 172 1.60 12.04 -0.60
CA ASN A 172 0.53 12.75 -1.32
C ASN A 172 0.52 14.22 -0.90
N SER A 173 0.20 15.13 -1.81
CA SER A 173 0.15 16.58 -1.52
C SER A 173 -0.78 16.94 -0.35
N ASP A 174 -1.73 16.06 -0.03
CA ASP A 174 -2.67 16.21 1.08
C ASP A 174 -2.04 15.99 2.46
N ALA A 175 -0.78 15.53 2.52
CA ALA A 175 -0.07 15.16 3.73
C ALA A 175 0.83 16.28 4.29
N LEU A 176 0.79 17.49 3.72
CA LEU A 176 1.43 18.68 4.31
C LEU A 176 0.72 19.17 5.59
N ILE A 177 0.22 18.25 6.41
CA ILE A 177 -0.22 18.53 7.77
C ILE A 177 0.94 18.14 8.71
N PRO A 178 1.61 19.10 9.36
CA PRO A 178 2.77 18.88 10.24
C PRO A 178 2.58 17.80 11.33
N GLU A 179 1.35 17.48 11.66
CA GLU A 179 0.94 16.52 12.69
C GLU A 179 1.34 15.06 12.38
N VAL A 180 1.51 14.68 11.11
CA VAL A 180 1.88 13.30 10.75
C VAL A 180 3.34 12.98 11.07
N ILE A 181 4.25 13.95 10.93
CA ILE A 181 5.68 13.77 11.25
C ILE A 181 5.89 13.79 12.77
N ALA A 182 5.12 14.62 13.49
CA ALA A 182 5.20 14.74 14.94
C ALA A 182 4.64 13.53 15.72
N GLY A 183 3.89 12.64 15.05
CA GLY A 183 3.20 11.49 15.65
C GLY A 183 3.76 10.13 15.26
N ILE A 184 4.93 10.05 14.60
CA ILE A 184 5.65 8.79 14.42
C ILE A 184 6.42 8.52 15.72
N PRO A 185 5.98 7.56 16.58
CA PRO A 185 6.76 7.17 17.75
C PRO A 185 8.09 6.51 17.35
#